data_AF-A0A1E3X375-F1
#
_entry.id   AF-A0A1E3X375-F1
#
_cell.length_a   1.000
_cell.length_b   1.000
_cell.length_c   1.000
_cell.angle_alpha   90.00
_cell.angle_beta   90.00
_cell.angle_gamma   90.00
#
_symmetry.space_group_name_H-M   'P 1'
#
loop_
_entity.id
_entity.type
_entity.pdbx_description
1 polymer ?
#
loop_
_entity_poly.entity_id
_entity_poly.type
_entity_poly.pdbx_seq_one_letter_code
_entity_poly.pdbx_strand_id
1 'polypeptide(L)'
;MKKTIYLLLLTSLLLSQDEIIFKEGKILKGEVDRNSIVETTTSIRFKPKGWEVFAFYNIEQINFVRAWNGKLLFPIGVVANTKSDFYHLPNVKHLPSKVYQRKYINNKAAIEAGFLPCHACFDTHPQISDYALEKQLVKATILQIQDTNE
;
A
#
# COMPACT_ATOMS: atom_id res chain seq x y z
N MET A 1 1.58 11.11 -35.64
CA MET A 1 0.92 11.49 -34.36
C MET A 1 -0.16 10.50 -33.95
N LYS A 2 -1.29 10.33 -34.67
CA LYS A 2 -2.35 9.38 -34.27
C LYS A 2 -1.85 7.93 -34.07
N LYS A 3 -1.07 7.39 -35.01
CA LYS A 3 -0.49 6.03 -34.91
C LYS A 3 0.41 5.86 -33.68
N THR A 4 1.20 6.88 -33.35
CA THR A 4 2.08 6.91 -32.17
C THR A 4 1.27 6.92 -30.87
N ILE A 5 0.17 7.67 -30.83
CA ILE A 5 -0.76 7.69 -29.68
C ILE A 5 -1.41 6.33 -29.48
N TYR A 6 -1.88 5.68 -30.55
CA TYR A 6 -2.45 4.33 -30.45
C TYR A 6 -1.43 3.30 -29.95
N LEU A 7 -0.19 3.37 -30.42
CA LEU A 7 0.88 2.48 -29.96
C LEU A 7 1.18 2.71 -28.46
N LEU A 8 1.29 3.96 -28.02
CA LEU A 8 1.46 4.31 -26.60
C LEU A 8 0.29 3.79 -25.75
N LEU A 9 -0.95 3.99 -26.20
CA LEU A 9 -2.14 3.52 -25.48
C LEU A 9 -2.15 1.99 -25.35
N LEU A 10 -1.84 1.28 -26.43
CA LEU A 10 -1.74 -0.19 -26.42
C LEU A 10 -0.66 -0.67 -25.46
N THR A 11 0.50 -0.03 -25.44
CA THR A 11 1.59 -0.38 -24.51
C THR A 11 1.20 -0.12 -23.05
N SER A 12 0.51 0.99 -22.75
CA SER A 12 0.05 1.28 -21.39
C SER A 12 -0.96 0.26 -20.87
N LEU A 13 -1.87 -0.22 -21.72
CA LEU A 13 -2.84 -1.24 -21.36
C LEU A 13 -2.18 -2.59 -21.07
N LEU A 14 -1.13 -2.95 -21.81
CA LEU A 14 -0.38 -4.19 -21.60
C LEU A 14 0.49 -4.17 -20.34
N LEU A 15 0.93 -2.98 -19.91
CA LEU A 15 1.75 -2.78 -18.71
C LEU A 15 0.91 -2.58 -17.44
N SER A 16 -0.37 -2.27 -17.58
CA SER A 16 -1.31 -2.11 -16.47
C SER A 16 -1.64 -3.46 -15.83
N GLN A 17 -0.90 -3.83 -14.79
CA GLN A 17 -1.07 -5.11 -14.08
C GLN A 17 -1.22 -4.89 -12.60
N ASP A 18 -2.15 -5.61 -12.00
CA ASP A 18 -2.30 -5.72 -10.56
C ASP A 18 -1.18 -6.61 -9.99
N GLU A 19 -0.90 -6.47 -8.70
CA GLU A 19 0.22 -7.12 -8.05
C GLU A 19 -0.21 -7.82 -6.75
N ILE A 20 0.18 -9.09 -6.59
CA ILE A 20 0.24 -9.76 -5.30
C ILE A 20 1.68 -9.65 -4.77
N ILE A 21 1.82 -9.12 -3.56
CA ILE A 21 3.08 -9.07 -2.83
C ILE A 21 2.98 -10.10 -1.70
N PHE A 22 3.80 -11.14 -1.77
CA PHE A 22 3.85 -12.18 -0.75
C PHE A 22 4.65 -11.74 0.47
N LYS A 23 4.43 -12.39 1.62
CA LYS A 23 5.17 -12.12 2.86
C LYS A 23 6.67 -12.39 2.75
N GLU A 24 7.07 -13.28 1.84
CA GLU A 24 8.48 -13.55 1.49
C GLU A 24 9.10 -12.48 0.57
N GLY A 25 8.32 -11.49 0.12
CA GLY A 25 8.78 -10.40 -0.74
C GLY A 25 8.64 -10.67 -2.24
N LYS A 26 8.28 -11.90 -2.65
CA LYS A 26 7.97 -12.21 -4.05
C LYS A 26 6.80 -11.36 -4.55
N ILE A 27 6.89 -10.89 -5.78
CA ILE A 27 5.83 -10.13 -6.45
C ILE A 27 5.31 -10.94 -7.64
N LEU A 28 3.99 -11.07 -7.74
CA LEU A 28 3.31 -11.71 -8.85
C LEU A 28 2.39 -10.69 -9.53
N LYS A 29 2.59 -10.50 -10.84
CA LYS A 29 1.83 -9.53 -11.63
C LYS A 29 0.77 -10.22 -12.48
N GLY A 30 -0.36 -9.56 -12.69
CA GLY A 30 -1.49 -10.15 -13.39
C GLY A 30 -2.79 -9.38 -13.16
N GLU A 31 -3.89 -10.12 -13.10
CA GLU A 31 -5.24 -9.58 -12.91
C GLU A 31 -5.85 -10.19 -11.63
N VAL A 32 -6.37 -9.33 -10.75
CA VAL A 32 -7.10 -9.80 -9.56
C VAL A 32 -8.60 -9.81 -9.80
N ASP A 33 -9.26 -10.90 -9.42
CA ASP A 33 -10.72 -10.93 -9.33
C ASP A 33 -11.13 -10.18 -8.06
N ARG A 34 -11.56 -8.94 -8.22
CA ARG A 34 -11.94 -8.05 -7.11
C ARG A 34 -13.08 -8.61 -6.25
N ASN A 35 -13.93 -9.46 -6.82
CA ASN A 35 -15.03 -10.09 -6.08
C ASN A 35 -14.54 -11.14 -5.08
N SER A 36 -13.30 -11.63 -5.26
CA SER A 36 -12.67 -12.55 -4.31
C SER A 36 -12.08 -11.84 -3.08
N ILE A 37 -11.95 -10.51 -3.11
CA ILE A 37 -11.41 -9.71 -2.01
C ILE A 37 -12.56 -9.25 -1.11
N VAL A 38 -12.96 -10.13 -0.18
CA VAL A 38 -14.00 -9.86 0.84
C VAL A 38 -13.47 -10.11 2.25
N GLU A 39 -14.06 -9.50 3.27
CA GLU A 39 -13.53 -9.51 4.65
C GLU A 39 -13.35 -10.91 5.25
N THR A 40 -14.15 -11.88 4.80
CA THR A 40 -14.19 -13.25 5.33
C THR A 40 -13.48 -14.26 4.44
N THR A 41 -12.82 -13.83 3.37
CA THR A 41 -12.18 -14.78 2.44
C THR A 41 -10.95 -15.43 3.04
N THR A 42 -10.70 -16.69 2.67
CA THR A 42 -9.45 -17.42 2.97
C THR A 42 -8.49 -17.44 1.79
N SER A 43 -8.95 -17.01 0.61
CA SER A 43 -8.12 -16.98 -0.60
C SER A 43 -8.51 -15.84 -1.55
N ILE A 44 -7.55 -15.41 -2.36
CA ILE A 44 -7.75 -14.40 -3.40
C ILE A 44 -7.59 -15.10 -4.75
N ARG A 45 -8.52 -14.85 -5.67
CA ARG A 45 -8.46 -15.33 -7.04
C ARG A 45 -7.63 -14.36 -7.87
N PHE A 46 -6.58 -14.88 -8.48
CA PHE A 46 -5.64 -14.09 -9.26
C PHE A 46 -5.22 -14.85 -10.51
N LYS A 47 -5.16 -14.15 -11.63
CA LYS A 47 -4.71 -14.68 -12.92
C LYS A 47 -3.33 -14.10 -13.23
N PRO A 48 -2.25 -14.89 -13.07
CA PRO A 48 -0.90 -14.42 -13.37
C PRO A 48 -0.75 -13.97 -14.83
N LYS A 49 0.17 -13.05 -15.09
CA LYS A 49 0.51 -12.65 -16.46
C LYS A 49 0.88 -13.87 -17.31
N GLY A 50 0.24 -14.00 -18.46
CA GLY A 50 0.48 -15.10 -19.41
C GLY A 50 -0.32 -16.38 -19.10
N TRP A 51 -1.19 -16.35 -18.09
CA TRP A 51 -2.11 -17.45 -17.78
C TRP A 51 -3.51 -17.12 -18.29
N GLU A 52 -4.22 -18.15 -18.74
CA GLU A 52 -5.61 -18.03 -19.22
C GLU A 52 -6.64 -18.17 -18.09
N VAL A 53 -6.26 -18.75 -16.95
CA VAL A 53 -7.18 -19.11 -15.87
C VAL A 53 -6.77 -18.50 -14.53
N PHE A 54 -7.78 -18.20 -13.71
CA PHE A 54 -7.57 -17.76 -12.32
C PHE A 54 -7.13 -18.93 -11.44
N ALA A 55 -6.14 -18.67 -10.58
CA ALA A 55 -5.72 -19.55 -9.50
C ALA A 55 -6.10 -18.95 -8.13
N PHE A 56 -6.20 -19.81 -7.12
CA PHE A 56 -6.50 -19.40 -5.74
C PHE A 56 -5.20 -19.28 -4.94
N TYR A 57 -5.01 -18.12 -4.29
CA TYR A 57 -3.85 -17.84 -3.45
C TYR A 57 -4.30 -17.63 -2.00
N ASN A 58 -3.69 -18.35 -1.06
CA ASN A 58 -4.05 -18.26 0.35
C ASN A 58 -3.65 -16.91 0.94
N ILE A 59 -4.57 -16.23 1.64
CA ILE A 59 -4.33 -14.92 2.25
C ILE A 59 -3.22 -14.92 3.31
N GLU A 60 -2.95 -16.06 3.94
CA GLU A 60 -1.91 -16.20 4.96
C GLU A 60 -0.51 -16.01 4.38
N GLN A 61 -0.32 -16.25 3.09
CA GLN A 61 0.95 -16.07 2.39
C GLN A 61 1.07 -14.68 1.76
N ILE A 62 -0.05 -13.98 1.61
CA ILE A 62 -0.13 -12.67 0.97
C ILE A 62 0.13 -11.57 2.00
N ASN A 63 0.98 -10.61 1.63
CA ASN A 63 1.16 -9.38 2.37
C ASN A 63 0.19 -8.32 1.85
N PHE A 64 0.24 -8.03 0.55
CA PHE A 64 -0.61 -7.01 -0.07
C PHE A 64 -1.14 -7.45 -1.43
N VAL A 65 -2.29 -6.92 -1.80
CA VAL A 65 -2.73 -6.86 -3.19
C VAL A 65 -2.88 -5.40 -3.59
N ARG A 66 -2.23 -5.00 -4.68
CA ARG A 66 -2.30 -3.64 -5.21
C ARG A 66 -2.88 -3.67 -6.62
N ALA A 67 -3.75 -2.72 -6.89
CA ALA A 67 -4.16 -2.44 -8.26
C ALA A 67 -2.99 -1.82 -9.04
N TRP A 68 -3.03 -1.92 -10.36
CA TRP A 68 -2.05 -1.31 -11.28
C TRP A 68 -1.79 0.19 -11.04
N ASN A 69 -2.79 0.91 -10.50
CA ASN A 69 -2.68 2.34 -10.18
C ASN A 69 -2.11 2.61 -8.77
N GLY A 70 -1.56 1.59 -8.11
CA GLY A 70 -1.01 1.67 -6.76
C GLY A 70 -2.04 1.60 -5.63
N LYS A 71 -3.35 1.55 -5.93
CA LYS A 71 -4.39 1.43 -4.89
C LYS A 71 -4.26 0.09 -4.15
N LEU A 72 -4.18 0.15 -2.83
CA LEU A 72 -4.23 -1.04 -1.99
C LEU A 72 -5.64 -1.67 -2.04
N LEU A 73 -5.71 -2.95 -2.39
CA LEU A 73 -6.94 -3.75 -2.44
C LEU A 73 -7.06 -4.71 -1.24
N PHE A 74 -5.93 -5.27 -0.79
CA PHE A 74 -5.84 -6.12 0.39
C PHE A 74 -4.59 -5.74 1.21
N PRO A 75 -4.67 -5.72 2.56
CA PRO A 75 -5.83 -6.02 3.41
C PRO A 75 -6.96 -4.98 3.29
N ILE A 76 -8.20 -5.40 3.58
CA ILE A 76 -9.39 -4.54 3.53
C ILE A 76 -9.49 -3.70 4.79
N GLY A 77 -9.65 -2.39 4.63
CA GLY A 77 -9.87 -1.46 5.74
C GLY A 77 -8.65 -1.28 6.65
N VAL A 78 -8.90 -0.75 7.84
CA VAL A 78 -7.89 -0.49 8.86
C VAL A 78 -8.39 -0.84 10.26
N VAL A 79 -7.44 -1.06 11.17
CA VAL A 79 -7.71 -1.35 12.58
C VAL A 79 -7.13 -0.23 13.43
N ALA A 80 -8.00 0.50 14.12
CA ALA A 80 -7.64 1.53 15.08
C ALA A 80 -7.40 0.94 16.47
N ASN A 81 -6.39 1.47 17.16
CA ASN A 81 -6.11 1.20 18.56
C ASN A 81 -6.77 2.28 19.43
N THR A 82 -7.77 1.91 20.22
CA THR A 82 -8.51 2.83 21.09
C THR A 82 -7.72 3.33 22.30
N LYS A 83 -6.50 2.81 22.54
CA LYS A 83 -5.60 3.28 23.61
C LYS A 83 -4.54 4.28 23.14
N SER A 84 -4.08 4.15 21.90
CA SER A 84 -2.96 4.96 21.39
C SER A 84 -3.40 5.93 20.30
N ASP A 85 -4.67 5.92 19.92
CA ASP A 85 -5.26 6.73 18.84
C ASP A 85 -4.57 6.58 17.47
N PHE A 86 -3.88 5.45 17.25
CA PHE A 86 -3.27 5.11 15.97
C PHE A 86 -4.06 4.03 15.23
N TYR A 87 -4.14 4.13 13.91
CA TYR A 87 -4.67 3.07 13.05
C TYR A 87 -3.58 2.35 12.25
N HIS A 88 -3.83 1.07 12.00
CA HIS A 88 -2.90 0.09 11.47
C HIS A 88 -3.51 -0.68 10.29
N LEU A 89 -2.65 -1.30 9.48
CA LEU A 89 -3.09 -2.30 8.50
C LEU A 89 -3.56 -3.59 9.23
N PRO A 90 -4.65 -4.24 8.81
CA PRO A 90 -5.23 -5.40 9.51
C PRO A 90 -4.35 -6.65 9.63
N ASN A 91 -3.26 -6.74 8.86
CA ASN A 91 -2.42 -7.93 8.78
C ASN A 91 -1.02 -7.75 9.41
N VAL A 92 -0.81 -6.68 10.19
CA VAL A 92 0.49 -6.43 10.84
C VAL A 92 0.62 -7.16 12.17
N LYS A 93 1.87 -7.50 12.53
CA LYS A 93 2.16 -8.24 13.78
C LYS A 93 1.95 -7.39 15.05
N HIS A 94 2.07 -6.07 14.94
CA HIS A 94 2.03 -5.15 16.08
C HIS A 94 0.61 -4.60 16.35
N LEU A 95 -0.43 -5.35 15.99
CA LEU A 95 -1.80 -4.96 16.31
C LEU A 95 -2.03 -4.99 17.84
N PRO A 96 -2.84 -4.06 18.38
CA PRO A 96 -3.19 -4.08 19.80
C PRO A 96 -4.04 -5.33 20.13
N SER A 97 -4.23 -5.62 21.41
CA SER A 97 -5.16 -6.68 21.83
C SER A 97 -6.56 -6.46 21.26
N LYS A 98 -7.29 -7.54 20.94
CA LYS A 98 -8.61 -7.47 20.28
C LYS A 98 -9.62 -6.54 20.99
N VAL A 99 -9.55 -6.43 22.32
CA VAL A 99 -10.41 -5.55 23.13
C VAL A 99 -10.21 -4.05 22.86
N TYR A 100 -9.05 -3.67 22.31
CA TYR A 100 -8.71 -2.28 21.96
C TYR A 100 -8.75 -2.03 20.45
N GLN A 101 -9.22 -3.01 19.68
CA GLN A 101 -9.32 -2.89 18.23
C GLN A 101 -10.70 -2.35 17.83
N ARG A 102 -10.70 -1.29 17.02
CA ARG A 102 -11.88 -0.81 16.31
C ARG A 102 -11.62 -0.85 14.81
N LYS A 103 -12.47 -1.54 14.06
CA LYS A 103 -12.31 -1.68 12.60
C LYS A 103 -12.98 -0.53 11.85
N TYR A 104 -12.36 -0.08 10.78
CA TYR A 104 -12.88 0.92 9.86
C TYR A 104 -12.75 0.42 8.42
N ILE A 105 -13.73 0.76 7.58
CA ILE A 105 -13.78 0.34 6.17
C ILE A 105 -12.63 0.91 5.32
N ASN A 106 -12.07 2.05 5.71
CA ASN A 106 -10.93 2.69 5.04
C ASN A 106 -10.22 3.69 5.97
N ASN A 107 -9.07 4.18 5.50
CA ASN A 107 -8.26 5.17 6.23
C ASN A 107 -9.03 6.46 6.53
N LYS A 108 -9.87 6.92 5.59
CA LYS A 108 -10.63 8.17 5.73
C LYS A 108 -11.58 8.11 6.92
N ALA A 109 -12.31 7.01 7.08
CA ALA A 109 -13.22 6.80 8.19
C ALA A 109 -12.50 6.76 9.56
N ALA A 110 -11.28 6.22 9.61
CA ALA A 110 -10.46 6.24 10.83
C ALA A 110 -9.98 7.67 11.16
N ILE A 111 -9.55 8.43 10.15
CA ILE A 111 -9.13 9.83 10.30
C ILE A 111 -10.29 10.71 10.76
N GLU A 112 -11.47 10.57 10.15
CA GLU A 112 -12.70 11.29 10.55
C GLU A 112 -13.11 10.97 11.99
N ALA A 113 -12.78 9.77 12.49
CA ALA A 113 -13.00 9.37 13.87
C ALA A 113 -11.88 9.80 14.85
N GLY A 114 -10.88 10.56 14.38
CA GLY A 114 -9.82 11.14 15.21
C GLY A 114 -8.55 10.29 15.33
N PHE A 115 -8.42 9.20 14.58
CA PHE A 115 -7.23 8.34 14.65
C PHE A 115 -6.13 8.80 13.67
N LEU A 116 -4.88 8.69 14.11
CA LEU A 116 -3.69 9.02 13.33
C LEU A 116 -3.10 7.78 12.64
N PRO A 117 -2.47 7.90 11.46
CA PRO A 117 -1.79 6.79 10.81
C PRO A 117 -0.59 6.30 11.63
N CYS A 118 -0.44 4.99 11.78
CA CYS A 118 0.79 4.41 12.28
C CYS A 118 1.95 4.60 11.27
N HIS A 119 3.03 5.26 11.70
CA HIS A 119 4.24 5.50 10.90
C HIS A 119 4.91 4.24 10.33
N ALA A 120 4.75 3.09 11.00
CA ALA A 120 5.29 1.82 10.52
C ALA A 120 4.40 1.15 9.47
N CYS A 121 3.09 1.44 9.47
CA CYS A 121 2.14 0.87 8.51
C CYS A 121 1.97 1.73 7.27
N PHE A 122 2.06 3.05 7.44
CA PHE A 122 1.76 4.03 6.41
C PHE A 122 2.92 5.01 6.29
N ASP A 123 3.21 5.40 5.05
CA ASP A 123 4.08 6.52 4.79
C ASP A 123 3.37 7.81 5.20
N THR A 124 3.83 8.42 6.30
CA THR A 124 3.30 9.68 6.82
C THR A 124 4.14 10.87 6.38
N HIS A 125 5.13 10.68 5.51
CA HIS A 125 5.90 11.80 5.01
C HIS A 125 5.00 12.75 4.22
N PRO A 126 5.28 14.07 4.29
CA PRO A 126 4.59 15.04 3.44
C PRO A 126 4.72 14.63 1.97
N GLN A 127 3.61 14.69 1.24
CA GLN A 127 3.60 14.47 -0.21
C GLN A 127 4.13 15.73 -0.92
N ILE A 128 5.43 15.99 -0.76
CA ILE A 128 6.15 17.03 -1.50
C ILE A 128 7.10 16.39 -2.51
N SER A 129 7.29 17.04 -3.65
CA SER A 129 8.30 16.62 -4.63
C SER A 129 9.67 16.56 -3.97
N ASP A 130 10.38 15.46 -4.17
CA ASP A 130 11.76 15.27 -3.72
C ASP A 130 12.00 15.51 -2.21
N TYR A 131 11.04 15.15 -1.35
CA TYR A 131 11.16 15.25 0.12
C TYR A 131 12.50 14.74 0.68
N ALA A 132 13.03 13.65 0.11
CA ALA A 132 14.32 13.09 0.51
C ALA A 132 15.50 14.02 0.17
N LEU A 133 15.46 14.64 -1.02
CA LEU A 133 16.46 15.61 -1.47
C LEU A 133 16.39 16.87 -0.61
N GLU A 134 15.19 17.39 -0.36
CA GLU A 134 14.96 18.57 0.50
C GLU A 134 15.54 18.33 1.90
N LYS A 135 15.27 17.16 2.49
CA LYS A 135 15.82 16.81 3.81
C LYS A 135 17.35 16.70 3.80
N GLN A 136 17.95 16.19 2.71
CA GLN A 136 19.39 16.12 2.54
C GLN A 136 20.01 17.52 2.41
N LEU A 137 19.40 18.41 1.64
CA LEU A 137 19.83 19.79 1.46
C LEU A 137 19.81 20.57 2.78
N VAL A 138 18.71 20.46 3.53
CA VAL A 138 18.60 21.09 4.86
C VAL A 138 19.70 20.57 5.80
N LYS A 139 19.93 19.25 5.83
CA LYS A 139 20.98 18.66 6.67
C LYS A 139 22.37 19.17 6.28
N ALA A 140 22.70 19.17 4.99
CA ALA A 140 23.98 19.65 4.49
C ALA A 140 24.20 21.14 4.83
N THR A 141 23.15 21.95 4.70
CA THR A 141 23.19 23.38 5.00
C THR A 141 23.43 23.64 6.49
N ILE A 142 22.76 22.89 7.39
CA ILE A 142 22.97 23.02 8.84
C ILE A 142 24.41 22.68 9.22
N LEU A 143 24.95 21.57 8.70
CA LEU A 143 26.34 21.17 8.94
C LEU A 143 27.31 22.26 8.47
N GLN A 144 27.11 22.79 7.25
CA GLN A 144 27.94 23.87 6.73
C GLN A 144 27.91 25.12 7.60
N ILE A 145 26.73 25.52 8.11
CA ILE A 145 26.58 26.68 9.00
C ILE A 145 27.31 26.44 10.33
N GLN A 146 27.23 25.22 10.88
CA GLN A 146 27.92 24.86 12.12
C GLN A 146 29.45 24.91 11.94
N ASP A 147 29.96 24.34 10.85
CA ASP A 147 31.39 24.32 10.52
C ASP A 147 31.95 25.74 10.25
N THR A 148 31.13 26.69 9.80
CA THR A 148 31.57 28.10 9.61
C THR A 148 31.53 28.95 10.89
N ASN A 149 30.99 28.44 12.00
CA ASN A 149 30.91 29.16 13.28
C ASN A 149 31.93 28.64 14.32
N GLU A 150 32.80 27.70 13.95
CA GLU A 150 34.05 27.35 14.65
C GLU A 150 35.23 28.18 14.10
#